data_AF-A0A358NDK9-F1
#
_entry.id   AF-A0A358NDK9-F1
#
_cell.length_a   1.000
_cell.length_b   1.000
_cell.length_c   1.000
_cell.angle_alpha   90.00
_cell.angle_beta   90.00
_cell.angle_gamma   90.00
#
_symmetry.space_group_name_H-M   'P 1'
#
loop_
_entity.id
_entity.type
_entity.pdbx_description
1 polymer ?
#
loop_
_entity_poly.entity_id
_entity_poly.type
_entity_poly.pdbx_seq_one_letter_code
_entity_poly.pdbx_strand_id
1 'polypeptide(L)'
;MPTCRSRELGHCMSEVPKHEDPFDSSLCGEYTRILLAGFATCSGLFWLVHLMLGTGAVVMVIANAIVLTIAIGSRFAGIRRLAILTLLTPIVVILLAQQDTQSWWSPRVMFSPTYTLLALLVLLIRDGWIVIQSGSKAITPKTVLAVVIGLALAAYMIVIPAIDMVLEPFRDRPTSYVMEDLTSWEILRVRSSKLTVFAVFAYGGACVGSFLNVAASSAPRRQPIALRSSACPKCGKSIRRIDNLPIISYWWLGGRCRDCQAPIPIRYLFIELIGMTIFASLFLFELVTGAANIPGFFHYHYTGIIWMILYTKWPVVGIYFLHCILFSSLLMLALMEQDHLQAPRWMKIGLLIGFASSVIAVPTMLTVSVGDQIPVQLSGTVPEWLDRTANCLIGGLLGWTFGRLCSSVRLRWRQSSKSLPFSFTLLGITLGWQAVLTIGVFWLVTINLLKHFGGRHLRRQWLTPATLLVLIAILHHPAWKWLSERISW
;
A
#
# COMPACT_ATOMS: atom_id res chain seq x y z
N MET A 1 -34.67 -28.20 4.09
CA MET A 1 -33.32 -28.55 3.57
C MET A 1 -33.48 -29.66 2.57
N PRO A 2 -33.16 -29.51 1.28
CA PRO A 2 -32.92 -30.64 0.42
C PRO A 2 -31.42 -30.97 0.42
N THR A 3 -31.15 -32.26 0.60
CA THR A 3 -29.83 -32.90 0.66
C THR A 3 -29.31 -33.14 -0.76
N CYS A 4 -28.21 -32.48 -1.13
CA CYS A 4 -27.52 -32.76 -2.39
C CYS A 4 -26.63 -34.01 -2.22
N ARG A 5 -26.92 -35.07 -2.98
CA ARG A 5 -26.17 -36.34 -2.98
C ARG A 5 -24.82 -36.20 -3.67
N SER A 6 -23.83 -36.88 -3.11
CA SER A 6 -22.38 -36.84 -3.40
C SER A 6 -21.92 -37.43 -4.74
N ARG A 7 -22.76 -37.48 -5.80
CA ARG A 7 -22.40 -38.07 -7.11
C ARG A 7 -22.36 -37.11 -8.30
N GLU A 8 -22.62 -35.81 -8.11
CA GLU A 8 -22.59 -34.79 -9.18
C GLU A 8 -21.51 -33.71 -8.98
N LEU A 9 -20.37 -34.05 -8.37
CA LEU A 9 -19.26 -33.11 -8.15
C LEU A 9 -18.49 -32.72 -9.43
N GLY A 10 -18.89 -33.22 -10.60
CA GLY A 10 -18.28 -32.89 -11.90
C GLY A 10 -18.99 -31.80 -12.71
N HIS A 11 -20.15 -31.29 -12.29
CA HIS A 11 -20.98 -30.42 -13.15
C HIS A 11 -21.48 -29.12 -12.54
N CYS A 12 -21.09 -28.79 -11.30
CA CYS A 12 -21.36 -27.48 -10.68
C CYS A 12 -20.14 -26.54 -10.67
N MET A 13 -19.22 -26.69 -11.63
CA MET A 13 -18.41 -25.55 -12.05
C MET A 13 -19.27 -24.74 -13.01
N SER A 14 -19.91 -23.69 -12.50
CA SER A 14 -20.49 -22.64 -13.34
C SER A 14 -19.47 -22.29 -14.42
N GLU A 15 -19.84 -22.50 -15.68
CA GLU A 15 -19.06 -22.09 -16.84
C GLU A 15 -18.60 -20.64 -16.61
N VAL A 16 -17.31 -20.45 -16.36
CA VAL A 16 -16.70 -19.12 -16.38
C VAL A 16 -16.93 -18.61 -17.80
N PRO A 17 -17.61 -17.46 -18.01
CA PRO A 17 -17.86 -16.98 -19.36
C PRO A 17 -16.53 -16.88 -20.10
N LYS A 18 -16.42 -17.58 -21.24
CA LYS A 18 -15.19 -17.69 -22.07
C LYS A 18 -14.65 -16.36 -22.64
N HIS A 19 -15.18 -15.22 -22.21
CA HIS A 19 -14.85 -13.88 -22.71
C HIS A 19 -14.59 -12.83 -21.62
N GLU A 20 -14.54 -13.19 -20.34
CA GLU A 20 -14.15 -12.24 -19.29
C GLU A 20 -12.62 -12.21 -19.13
N ASP A 21 -12.04 -11.01 -19.25
CA ASP A 21 -10.61 -10.79 -19.03
C ASP A 21 -10.24 -11.24 -17.60
N PRO A 22 -9.25 -12.15 -17.43
CA PRO A 22 -8.88 -12.67 -16.12
C PRO A 22 -8.41 -11.58 -15.15
N PHE A 23 -7.93 -10.44 -15.67
CA PHE A 23 -7.63 -9.25 -14.89
C PHE A 23 -8.92 -8.52 -14.46
N ASP A 24 -9.96 -8.54 -15.29
CA ASP A 24 -11.25 -7.92 -15.00
C ASP A 24 -12.05 -8.64 -13.91
N SER A 25 -11.91 -9.96 -13.80
CA SER A 25 -12.53 -10.79 -12.77
C SER A 25 -11.72 -10.90 -11.47
N SER A 26 -10.49 -10.38 -11.47
CA SER A 26 -9.57 -10.46 -10.32
C SER A 26 -9.71 -9.28 -9.36
N LEU A 27 -9.60 -9.54 -8.05
CA LEU A 27 -9.53 -8.49 -7.02
C LEU A 27 -8.38 -7.51 -7.29
N CYS A 28 -7.20 -8.03 -7.65
CA CYS A 28 -6.01 -7.22 -7.92
C CYS A 28 -6.24 -6.30 -9.13
N GLY A 29 -6.76 -6.84 -10.24
CA GLY A 29 -7.05 -6.03 -11.42
C GLY A 29 -8.19 -5.03 -11.20
N GLU A 30 -9.15 -5.32 -10.34
CA GLU A 30 -10.16 -4.36 -9.91
C GLU A 30 -9.56 -3.17 -9.14
N TYR A 31 -8.73 -3.42 -8.13
CA TYR A 31 -8.04 -2.33 -7.41
C TYR A 31 -7.06 -1.55 -8.27
N THR A 32 -6.28 -2.23 -9.13
CA THR A 32 -5.39 -1.55 -10.08
C THR A 32 -6.17 -0.62 -11.02
N ARG A 33 -7.36 -1.02 -11.47
CA ARG A 33 -8.23 -0.15 -12.29
C ARG A 33 -8.76 1.04 -11.52
N ILE A 34 -9.20 0.86 -10.28
CA ILE A 34 -9.67 1.96 -9.42
C ILE A 34 -8.55 2.99 -9.22
N LEU A 35 -7.33 2.52 -8.94
CA LEU A 35 -6.16 3.38 -8.78
C LEU A 35 -5.81 4.14 -10.07
N LEU A 36 -5.76 3.43 -11.21
CA LEU A 36 -5.47 4.04 -12.51
C LEU A 36 -6.56 5.03 -12.94
N ALA A 37 -7.84 4.72 -12.73
CA ALA A 37 -8.94 5.61 -13.03
C ALA A 37 -8.92 6.86 -12.14
N GLY A 38 -8.70 6.68 -10.83
CA GLY A 38 -8.57 7.80 -9.89
C GLY A 38 -7.41 8.72 -10.26
N PHE A 39 -6.23 8.13 -10.51
CA PHE A 39 -5.04 8.86 -10.96
C PHE A 39 -5.30 9.63 -12.27
N ALA A 40 -5.78 8.95 -13.31
CA ALA A 40 -5.98 9.53 -14.63
C ALA A 40 -7.06 10.62 -14.62
N THR A 41 -8.11 10.47 -13.80
CA THR A 41 -9.11 11.52 -13.61
C THR A 41 -8.49 12.76 -12.99
N CYS A 42 -7.76 12.61 -11.88
CA CYS A 42 -7.13 13.74 -11.20
C CYS A 42 -6.09 14.44 -12.07
N SER A 43 -5.25 13.67 -12.77
CA SER A 43 -4.24 14.19 -13.69
C SER A 43 -4.86 14.84 -14.93
N GLY A 44 -5.86 14.21 -15.54
CA GLY A 44 -6.59 14.78 -16.67
C GLY A 44 -7.27 16.10 -16.33
N LEU A 45 -7.94 16.20 -15.17
CA LEU A 45 -8.55 17.45 -14.70
C LEU A 45 -7.50 18.53 -14.43
N PHE A 46 -6.37 18.17 -13.83
CA PHE A 46 -5.26 19.09 -13.61
C PHE A 46 -4.79 19.73 -14.92
N TRP A 47 -4.54 18.91 -15.95
CA TRP A 47 -4.08 19.41 -17.25
C TRP A 47 -5.17 20.13 -18.05
N LEU A 48 -6.45 19.77 -17.86
CA LEU A 48 -7.59 20.46 -18.45
C LEU A 48 -7.68 21.92 -17.98
N VAL A 49 -7.43 22.16 -16.69
CA VAL A 49 -7.36 23.52 -16.13
C VAL A 49 -6.14 24.30 -16.64
N HIS A 50 -5.11 23.60 -17.10
CA HIS A 50 -3.86 24.19 -17.60
C HIS A 50 -3.69 24.08 -19.12
N LEU A 51 -4.78 23.94 -19.88
CA LEU A 51 -4.77 23.84 -21.35
C LEU A 51 -4.02 25.00 -22.04
N MET A 52 -3.99 26.17 -21.40
CA MET A 52 -3.31 27.37 -21.90
C MET A 52 -1.78 27.28 -21.85
N LEU A 53 -1.19 26.25 -21.22
CA LEU A 53 0.25 26.00 -21.20
C LEU A 53 0.79 25.41 -22.51
N GLY A 54 -0.06 25.24 -23.53
CA GLY A 54 0.34 24.84 -24.88
C GLY A 54 0.00 23.39 -25.23
N THR A 55 0.57 22.92 -26.34
CA THR A 55 0.23 21.62 -26.96
C THR A 55 0.49 20.43 -26.04
N GLY A 56 1.51 20.48 -25.18
CA GLY A 56 1.78 19.44 -24.17
C GLY A 56 0.63 19.23 -23.18
N ALA A 57 -0.07 20.28 -22.76
CA ALA A 57 -1.22 20.16 -21.86
C ALA A 57 -2.39 19.43 -22.53
N VAL A 58 -2.66 19.72 -23.81
CA VAL A 58 -3.67 19.03 -24.63
C VAL A 58 -3.36 17.54 -24.74
N VAL A 59 -2.10 17.20 -25.00
CA VAL A 59 -1.63 15.80 -25.09
C VAL A 59 -1.81 15.07 -23.76
N MET A 60 -1.51 15.73 -22.64
CA MET A 60 -1.71 15.16 -21.32
C MET A 60 -3.18 14.92 -20.97
N VAL A 61 -4.08 15.81 -21.39
CA VAL A 61 -5.53 15.59 -21.26
C VAL A 61 -5.95 14.37 -22.07
N ILE A 62 -5.51 14.26 -23.33
CA ILE A 62 -5.83 13.13 -24.22
C ILE A 62 -5.28 11.82 -23.65
N ALA A 63 -4.01 11.80 -23.23
CA ALA A 63 -3.36 10.61 -22.68
C ALA A 63 -4.07 10.12 -21.40
N ASN A 64 -4.42 11.02 -20.48
CA ASN A 64 -5.16 10.66 -19.27
C ASN A 64 -6.62 10.24 -19.57
N ALA A 65 -7.29 10.86 -20.54
CA ALA A 65 -8.61 10.43 -20.99
C ALA A 65 -8.57 9.01 -21.57
N ILE A 66 -7.50 8.66 -22.30
CA ILE A 66 -7.27 7.32 -22.82
C ILE A 66 -7.03 6.34 -21.68
N VAL A 67 -6.12 6.64 -20.74
CA VAL A 67 -5.89 5.80 -19.54
C VAL A 67 -7.19 5.58 -18.77
N LEU A 68 -8.01 6.62 -18.59
CA LEU A 68 -9.29 6.54 -17.89
C LEU A 68 -10.30 5.66 -18.64
N THR A 69 -10.46 5.86 -19.94
CA THR A 69 -11.37 5.06 -20.80
C THR A 69 -10.96 3.59 -20.78
N ILE A 70 -9.67 3.33 -20.81
CA ILE A 70 -9.05 2.01 -20.72
C ILE A 70 -9.25 1.41 -19.32
N ALA A 71 -9.07 2.17 -18.25
CA ALA A 71 -9.27 1.69 -16.89
C ALA A 71 -10.74 1.34 -16.60
N ILE A 72 -11.70 2.08 -17.17
CA ILE A 72 -13.14 1.89 -16.95
C ILE A 72 -13.75 0.86 -17.92
N GLY A 73 -13.33 0.84 -19.18
CA GLY A 73 -13.94 0.05 -20.25
C GLY A 73 -13.50 -1.42 -20.29
N SER A 74 -14.47 -2.34 -20.29
CA SER A 74 -14.26 -3.79 -20.46
C SER A 74 -14.21 -4.27 -21.92
N ARG A 75 -14.57 -3.41 -22.89
CA ARG A 75 -14.84 -3.81 -24.28
C ARG A 75 -13.62 -3.80 -25.24
N PHE A 76 -12.42 -3.50 -24.75
CA PHE A 76 -11.24 -3.30 -25.61
C PHE A 76 -10.02 -4.19 -25.26
N ALA A 77 -10.14 -5.24 -24.45
CA ALA A 77 -8.99 -6.12 -24.18
C ALA A 77 -8.57 -6.90 -25.45
N GLY A 78 -7.32 -6.74 -25.91
CA GLY A 78 -6.77 -7.46 -27.07
C GLY A 78 -5.67 -6.71 -27.86
N ILE A 79 -5.17 -7.34 -28.92
CA ILE A 79 -4.03 -6.85 -29.76
C ILE A 79 -4.24 -5.42 -30.29
N ARG A 80 -5.48 -5.02 -30.60
CA ARG A 80 -5.79 -3.67 -31.08
C ARG A 80 -5.50 -2.59 -30.04
N ARG A 81 -5.77 -2.85 -28.76
CA ARG A 81 -5.49 -1.93 -27.65
C ARG A 81 -4.01 -1.93 -27.29
N LEU A 82 -3.35 -3.09 -27.34
CA LEU A 82 -1.90 -3.18 -27.19
C LEU A 82 -1.21 -2.31 -28.25
N ALA A 83 -1.63 -2.41 -29.52
CA ALA A 83 -1.10 -1.59 -30.61
C ALA A 83 -1.29 -0.08 -30.38
N ILE A 84 -2.49 0.33 -29.95
CA ILE A 84 -2.80 1.73 -29.60
C ILE A 84 -1.90 2.23 -28.46
N LEU A 85 -1.75 1.45 -27.38
CA LEU A 85 -0.89 1.79 -26.25
C LEU A 85 0.58 1.92 -26.69
N THR A 86 1.11 0.96 -27.45
CA THR A 86 2.50 1.03 -27.98
C THR A 86 2.73 2.21 -28.93
N LEU A 87 1.70 2.72 -29.61
CA LEU A 87 1.81 3.89 -30.49
C LEU A 87 1.69 5.20 -29.70
N LEU A 88 0.84 5.25 -28.68
CA LEU A 88 0.63 6.44 -27.85
C LEU A 88 1.80 6.72 -26.92
N THR A 89 2.41 5.71 -26.32
CA THR A 89 3.55 5.89 -25.40
C THR A 89 4.69 6.70 -26.05
N PRO A 90 5.21 6.37 -27.24
CA PRO A 90 6.27 7.16 -27.88
C PRO A 90 5.79 8.54 -28.36
N ILE A 91 4.53 8.70 -28.78
CA ILE A 91 3.98 10.02 -29.17
C ILE A 91 3.95 10.96 -27.96
N VAL A 92 3.45 10.48 -26.82
CA VAL A 92 3.48 11.24 -25.57
C VAL A 92 4.93 11.61 -25.28
N VAL A 93 5.83 10.63 -25.22
CA VAL A 93 7.27 10.84 -24.95
C VAL A 93 7.95 11.86 -25.88
N ILE A 94 7.72 11.81 -27.20
CA ILE A 94 8.32 12.76 -28.16
C ILE A 94 7.81 14.18 -27.91
N LEU A 95 6.51 14.32 -27.66
CA LEU A 95 5.90 15.62 -27.34
C LEU A 95 6.38 16.14 -25.98
N LEU A 96 6.79 15.25 -25.07
CA LEU A 96 7.45 15.62 -23.82
C LEU A 96 8.89 16.10 -24.02
N ALA A 97 9.64 15.48 -24.94
CA ALA A 97 11.05 15.81 -25.20
C ALA A 97 11.25 17.17 -25.89
N GLN A 98 10.19 17.75 -26.47
CA GLN A 98 10.25 19.00 -27.24
C GLN A 98 9.87 20.27 -26.44
N GLN A 99 9.58 20.18 -25.14
CA GLN A 99 9.14 21.32 -24.32
C GLN A 99 10.14 21.74 -23.23
N ASP A 100 10.15 23.04 -22.90
CA ASP A 100 11.09 23.66 -21.97
C ASP A 100 11.06 23.03 -20.56
N THR A 101 12.23 22.57 -20.13
CA THR A 101 12.47 21.77 -18.91
C THR A 101 12.14 22.47 -17.60
N GLN A 102 11.92 23.80 -17.59
CA GLN A 102 11.67 24.57 -16.37
C GLN A 102 10.25 24.43 -15.79
N SER A 103 9.23 24.05 -16.58
CA SER A 103 7.83 24.00 -16.10
C SER A 103 7.38 22.63 -15.55
N TRP A 104 8.29 21.64 -15.53
CA TRP A 104 7.96 20.22 -15.37
C TRP A 104 8.38 19.64 -14.02
N TRP A 105 9.26 20.34 -13.30
CA TRP A 105 9.90 19.88 -12.07
C TRP A 105 9.45 20.62 -10.80
N SER A 106 8.32 21.34 -10.84
CA SER A 106 7.75 21.99 -9.64
C SER A 106 6.32 21.50 -9.39
N PRO A 107 5.77 21.63 -8.17
CA PRO A 107 5.00 20.69 -7.30
C PRO A 107 4.21 19.50 -7.88
N ARG A 108 4.42 19.10 -9.12
CA ARG A 108 3.44 18.38 -9.94
C ARG A 108 3.85 16.93 -10.13
N VAL A 109 4.74 16.36 -9.31
CA VAL A 109 5.25 14.99 -9.49
C VAL A 109 4.12 13.99 -9.67
N MET A 110 3.04 14.11 -8.87
CA MET A 110 1.85 13.26 -8.97
C MET A 110 1.01 13.48 -10.25
N PHE A 111 1.15 14.60 -10.96
CA PHE A 111 0.49 14.89 -12.24
C PHE A 111 1.50 15.02 -13.39
N SER A 112 2.73 14.58 -13.15
CA SER A 112 3.78 14.66 -14.14
C SER A 112 3.51 13.66 -15.27
N PRO A 113 3.97 13.98 -16.48
CA PRO A 113 3.91 13.05 -17.60
C PRO A 113 4.51 11.67 -17.31
N THR A 114 5.49 11.60 -16.41
CA THR A 114 6.13 10.37 -15.94
C THR A 114 5.14 9.36 -15.34
N TYR A 115 4.15 9.82 -14.57
CA TYR A 115 3.17 8.90 -13.99
C TYR A 115 2.07 8.51 -14.98
N THR A 116 1.73 9.38 -15.94
CA THR A 116 0.88 8.98 -17.06
C THR A 116 1.59 7.94 -17.93
N LEU A 117 2.91 8.05 -18.12
CA LEU A 117 3.73 7.01 -18.75
C LEU A 117 3.77 5.72 -17.93
N LEU A 118 3.92 5.80 -16.61
CA LEU A 118 3.85 4.63 -15.72
C LEU A 118 2.48 3.94 -15.79
N ALA A 119 1.40 4.71 -15.80
CA ALA A 119 0.04 4.20 -15.97
C ALA A 119 -0.13 3.49 -17.32
N LEU A 120 0.37 4.09 -18.41
CA LEU A 120 0.40 3.47 -19.73
C LEU A 120 1.25 2.19 -19.74
N LEU A 121 2.40 2.17 -19.06
CA LEU A 121 3.28 1.00 -18.93
C LEU A 121 2.59 -0.14 -18.17
N VAL A 122 1.92 0.15 -17.06
CA VAL A 122 1.14 -0.85 -16.29
C VAL A 122 0.07 -1.47 -17.19
N LEU A 123 -0.61 -0.65 -18.00
CA LEU A 123 -1.61 -1.11 -18.96
C LEU A 123 -1.00 -1.94 -20.10
N LEU A 124 0.19 -1.55 -20.58
CA LEU A 124 0.98 -2.27 -21.58
C LEU A 124 1.40 -3.66 -21.10
N ILE A 125 1.94 -3.75 -19.87
CA ILE A 125 2.35 -5.02 -19.26
C ILE A 125 1.12 -5.92 -19.08
N ARG A 126 0.01 -5.37 -18.59
CA ARG A 126 -1.25 -6.10 -18.42
C ARG A 126 -1.76 -6.67 -19.75
N ASP A 127 -1.89 -5.83 -20.78
CA ASP A 127 -2.43 -6.24 -22.08
C ASP A 127 -1.47 -7.18 -22.82
N GLY A 128 -0.15 -6.99 -22.67
CA GLY A 128 0.87 -7.91 -23.17
C GLY A 128 0.75 -9.29 -22.52
N TRP A 129 0.54 -9.35 -21.21
CA TRP A 129 0.35 -10.59 -20.48
C TRP A 129 -0.91 -11.35 -20.95
N ILE A 130 -2.02 -10.64 -21.18
CA ILE A 130 -3.28 -11.23 -21.70
C ILE A 130 -3.08 -11.79 -23.11
N VAL A 131 -2.35 -11.09 -23.98
CA VAL A 131 -2.04 -11.56 -25.34
C VAL A 131 -1.18 -12.83 -25.31
N ILE A 132 -0.19 -12.91 -24.40
CA ILE A 132 0.66 -14.10 -24.23
C ILE A 132 -0.18 -15.29 -23.73
N GLN A 133 -1.04 -15.10 -22.73
CA GLN A 133 -1.85 -16.18 -22.17
C GLN A 133 -2.97 -16.68 -23.10
N SER A 134 -3.51 -15.81 -23.96
CA SER A 134 -4.63 -16.17 -24.85
C SER A 134 -4.23 -17.04 -26.04
N GLY A 135 -2.93 -17.37 -26.22
CA GLY A 135 -2.46 -18.28 -27.27
C GLY A 135 -2.86 -17.88 -28.69
N SER A 136 -3.15 -16.58 -28.91
CA SER A 136 -3.69 -16.09 -30.17
C SER A 136 -2.66 -16.28 -31.29
N LYS A 137 -3.01 -17.09 -32.30
CA LYS A 137 -2.24 -17.30 -33.54
C LYS A 137 -2.07 -16.02 -34.40
N ALA A 138 -2.47 -14.84 -33.91
CA ALA A 138 -2.41 -13.56 -34.60
C ALA A 138 -1.18 -12.71 -34.22
N ILE A 139 -0.08 -13.33 -33.77
CA ILE A 139 1.19 -12.62 -33.56
C ILE A 139 1.87 -12.45 -34.93
N THR A 140 1.64 -11.30 -35.58
CA THR A 140 2.39 -10.96 -36.81
C THR A 140 3.77 -10.42 -36.44
N PRO A 141 4.82 -10.67 -37.26
CA PRO A 141 6.18 -10.19 -36.99
C PRO A 141 6.26 -8.65 -36.84
N LYS A 142 5.34 -7.92 -37.48
CA LYS A 142 5.20 -6.46 -37.33
C LYS A 142 4.78 -6.04 -35.91
N THR A 143 3.95 -6.83 -35.25
CA THR A 143 3.50 -6.57 -33.87
C THR A 143 4.61 -6.83 -32.86
N VAL A 144 5.40 -7.89 -33.05
CA VAL A 144 6.57 -8.19 -32.22
C VAL A 144 7.61 -7.08 -32.37
N LEU A 145 7.87 -6.63 -33.59
CA LEU A 145 8.79 -5.52 -33.85
C LEU A 145 8.32 -4.22 -33.17
N ALA A 146 7.02 -3.89 -33.23
CA ALA A 146 6.47 -2.71 -32.56
C ALA A 146 6.59 -2.77 -31.03
N VAL A 147 6.38 -3.95 -30.41
CA VAL A 147 6.55 -4.15 -28.97
C VAL A 147 8.03 -4.08 -28.56
N VAL A 148 8.92 -4.69 -29.34
CA VAL A 148 10.38 -4.64 -29.09
C VAL A 148 10.91 -3.22 -29.23
N ILE A 149 10.49 -2.48 -30.26
CA ILE A 149 10.84 -1.06 -30.43
C ILE A 149 10.26 -0.23 -29.27
N GLY A 150 9.02 -0.47 -28.87
CA GLY A 150 8.39 0.20 -27.74
C GLY A 150 9.11 -0.05 -26.40
N LEU A 151 9.58 -1.27 -26.17
CA LEU A 151 10.37 -1.63 -24.97
C LEU A 151 11.80 -1.06 -25.02
N ALA A 152 12.44 -1.04 -26.19
CA ALA A 152 13.77 -0.45 -26.37
C ALA A 152 13.74 1.07 -26.20
N LEU A 153 12.70 1.74 -26.71
CA LEU A 153 12.47 3.17 -26.48
C LEU A 153 12.15 3.44 -25.01
N ALA A 154 11.30 2.65 -24.37
CA ALA A 154 11.04 2.79 -22.93
C ALA A 154 12.31 2.61 -22.07
N ALA A 155 13.18 1.66 -22.43
CA ALA A 155 14.46 1.44 -21.76
C ALA A 155 15.46 2.60 -21.98
N TYR A 156 15.60 3.08 -23.22
CA TYR A 156 16.42 4.26 -23.57
C TYR A 156 15.97 5.50 -22.78
N MET A 157 14.66 5.67 -22.61
CA MET A 157 14.05 6.79 -21.89
C MET A 157 14.04 6.65 -20.37
N ILE A 158 14.47 5.51 -19.80
CA ILE A 158 14.78 5.38 -18.37
C ILE A 158 16.25 5.71 -18.13
N VAL A 159 17.12 5.32 -19.05
CA VAL A 159 18.57 5.51 -18.94
C VAL A 159 18.95 7.00 -19.04
N ILE A 160 18.32 7.78 -19.92
CA ILE A 160 18.68 9.20 -20.08
C ILE A 160 18.28 10.07 -18.89
N PRO A 161 17.03 10.03 -18.36
CA PRO A 161 16.68 10.76 -17.14
C PRO A 161 17.47 10.30 -15.92
N ALA A 162 17.89 9.03 -15.86
CA ALA A 162 18.78 8.54 -14.81
C ALA A 162 20.20 9.13 -14.92
N ILE A 163 20.70 9.32 -16.15
CA ILE A 163 21.96 10.02 -16.40
C ILE A 163 21.83 11.51 -16.05
N ASP A 164 20.74 12.18 -16.47
CA ASP A 164 20.49 13.58 -16.11
C ASP A 164 20.37 13.78 -14.59
N MET A 165 19.69 12.86 -13.89
CA MET A 165 19.58 12.87 -12.42
C MET A 165 20.94 12.71 -11.71
N VAL A 166 21.87 11.95 -12.31
CA VAL A 166 23.25 11.80 -11.81
C VAL A 166 24.09 13.04 -12.09
N LEU A 167 23.77 13.79 -13.15
CA LEU A 167 24.48 15.01 -13.56
C LEU A 167 23.88 16.30 -12.95
N GLU A 168 22.66 16.23 -12.41
CA GLU A 168 21.90 17.35 -11.85
C GLU A 168 22.60 18.08 -10.69
N PRO A 169 23.32 17.41 -9.76
CA PRO A 169 24.06 18.09 -8.68
C PRO A 169 25.21 18.98 -9.17
N PHE A 170 25.62 18.85 -10.44
CA PHE A 170 26.71 19.63 -11.05
C PHE A 170 26.21 20.87 -11.82
N ARG A 171 24.92 21.21 -11.73
CA ARG A 171 24.34 22.38 -12.39
C ARG A 171 23.87 23.41 -11.35
N ASP A 172 24.54 24.55 -11.31
CA ASP A 172 24.22 25.67 -10.41
C ASP A 172 22.85 26.30 -10.73
N ARG A 173 21.96 26.41 -9.74
CA ARG A 173 20.71 27.20 -9.83
C ARG A 173 20.35 27.92 -8.51
N PRO A 174 19.72 29.11 -8.59
CA PRO A 174 19.41 29.94 -7.43
C PRO A 174 18.11 29.53 -6.71
N THR A 175 18.05 29.92 -5.44
CA THR A 175 17.21 29.37 -4.38
C THR A 175 16.06 30.30 -3.95
N SER A 176 14.81 29.87 -4.21
CA SER A 176 13.54 30.19 -3.49
C SER A 176 12.76 31.51 -3.76
N TYR A 177 11.43 31.40 -3.66
CA TYR A 177 10.41 32.48 -3.65
C TYR A 177 9.66 32.48 -2.30
N VAL A 178 9.29 33.66 -1.79
CA VAL A 178 8.60 33.88 -0.50
C VAL A 178 7.08 33.83 -0.67
N MET A 179 6.37 33.15 0.25
CA MET A 179 4.93 32.82 0.20
C MET A 179 4.05 33.71 1.10
N GLU A 180 4.15 35.05 1.02
CA GLU A 180 3.39 35.94 1.92
C GLU A 180 2.14 36.61 1.33
N ASP A 181 1.88 36.51 0.02
CA ASP A 181 0.75 37.20 -0.65
C ASP A 181 -0.32 36.25 -1.27
N LEU A 182 -0.71 35.18 -0.56
CA LEU A 182 -1.70 34.23 -1.10
C LEU A 182 -3.14 34.77 -0.94
N THR A 183 -3.84 34.94 -2.06
CA THR A 183 -5.27 35.27 -2.12
C THR A 183 -6.14 34.17 -1.50
N SER A 184 -7.38 34.48 -1.08
CA SER A 184 -8.31 33.49 -0.49
C SER A 184 -8.57 32.28 -1.41
N TRP A 185 -8.54 32.48 -2.73
CA TRP A 185 -8.68 31.41 -3.72
C TRP A 185 -7.46 30.46 -3.75
N GLU A 186 -6.26 30.99 -3.55
CA GLU A 186 -5.04 30.18 -3.48
C GLU A 186 -4.99 29.41 -2.16
N ILE A 187 -5.43 29.99 -1.05
CA ILE A 187 -5.59 29.28 0.23
C ILE A 187 -6.57 28.12 0.09
N LEU A 188 -7.75 28.36 -0.52
CA LEU A 188 -8.75 27.30 -0.72
C LEU A 188 -8.20 26.17 -1.60
N ARG A 189 -7.48 26.51 -2.67
CA ARG A 189 -6.81 25.55 -3.58
C ARG A 189 -5.75 24.72 -2.87
N VAL A 190 -4.94 25.36 -2.02
CA VAL A 190 -3.92 24.68 -1.21
C VAL A 190 -4.55 23.77 -0.15
N ARG A 191 -5.65 24.19 0.48
CA ARG A 191 -6.36 23.37 1.48
C ARG A 191 -7.08 22.18 0.84
N SER A 192 -7.74 22.38 -0.29
CA SER A 192 -8.43 21.31 -1.01
C SER A 192 -7.46 20.26 -1.54
N SER A 193 -6.34 20.68 -2.13
CA SER A 193 -5.28 19.74 -2.57
C SER A 193 -4.70 18.91 -1.42
N LYS A 194 -4.42 19.53 -0.26
CA LYS A 194 -4.00 18.80 0.96
C LYS A 194 -5.02 17.74 1.37
N LEU A 195 -6.31 18.10 1.41
CA LEU A 195 -7.38 17.18 1.79
C LEU A 195 -7.52 16.04 0.77
N THR A 196 -7.44 16.33 -0.53
CA THR A 196 -7.50 15.31 -1.58
C THR A 196 -6.37 14.30 -1.45
N VAL A 197 -5.14 14.76 -1.23
CA VAL A 197 -3.99 13.85 -1.09
C VAL A 197 -4.16 12.96 0.14
N PHE A 198 -4.54 13.54 1.29
CA PHE A 198 -4.86 12.76 2.48
C PHE A 198 -5.95 11.70 2.22
N ALA A 199 -7.04 12.09 1.56
CA ALA A 199 -8.15 11.19 1.26
C ALA A 199 -7.72 10.02 0.35
N VAL A 200 -6.85 10.27 -0.64
CA VAL A 200 -6.31 9.21 -1.51
C VAL A 200 -5.51 8.17 -0.72
N PHE A 201 -4.60 8.59 0.16
CA PHE A 201 -3.82 7.65 0.98
C PHE A 201 -4.69 6.92 2.00
N ALA A 202 -5.61 7.61 2.66
CA ALA A 202 -6.56 7.02 3.60
C ALA A 202 -7.44 5.97 2.90
N TYR A 203 -8.02 6.31 1.75
CA TYR A 203 -8.87 5.37 1.00
C TYR A 203 -8.06 4.20 0.42
N GLY A 204 -6.81 4.44 0.00
CA GLY A 204 -5.87 3.37 -0.35
C GLY A 204 -5.68 2.37 0.78
N GLY A 205 -5.63 2.84 2.03
CA GLY A 205 -5.64 1.99 3.21
C GLY A 205 -6.90 1.15 3.37
N ALA A 206 -8.09 1.69 3.07
CA ALA A 206 -9.33 0.92 3.05
C ALA A 206 -9.30 -0.19 1.98
N CYS A 207 -8.77 0.10 0.79
CA CYS A 207 -8.57 -0.89 -0.27
C CYS A 207 -7.62 -2.01 0.18
N VAL A 208 -6.50 -1.66 0.82
CA VAL A 208 -5.57 -2.65 1.39
C VAL A 208 -6.27 -3.48 2.46
N GLY A 209 -7.00 -2.87 3.40
CA GLY A 209 -7.77 -3.57 4.42
C GLY A 209 -8.77 -4.58 3.83
N SER A 210 -9.49 -4.18 2.78
CA SER A 210 -10.42 -5.06 2.05
C SER A 210 -9.69 -6.24 1.39
N PHE A 211 -8.56 -6.00 0.74
CA PHE A 211 -7.71 -7.05 0.17
C PHE A 211 -7.16 -8.02 1.24
N LEU A 212 -6.75 -7.51 2.41
CA LEU A 212 -6.21 -8.32 3.49
C LEU A 212 -7.20 -9.36 4.03
N ASN A 213 -8.52 -9.09 4.00
CA ASN A 213 -9.54 -10.09 4.34
C ASN A 213 -9.47 -11.32 3.43
N VAL A 214 -9.30 -11.09 2.13
CA VAL A 214 -9.20 -12.17 1.14
C VAL A 214 -7.85 -12.86 1.25
N ALA A 215 -6.77 -12.10 1.38
CA ALA A 215 -5.42 -12.66 1.53
C ALA A 215 -5.27 -13.52 2.79
N ALA A 216 -5.80 -13.06 3.94
CA ALA A 216 -5.73 -13.78 5.21
C ALA A 216 -6.44 -15.14 5.16
N SER A 217 -7.58 -15.23 4.48
CA SER A 217 -8.33 -16.49 4.34
C SER A 217 -7.76 -17.43 3.28
N SER A 218 -7.15 -16.88 2.22
CA SER A 218 -6.68 -17.63 1.05
C SER A 218 -5.25 -18.17 1.19
N ALA A 219 -4.33 -17.39 1.76
CA ALA A 219 -2.91 -17.74 1.85
C ALA A 219 -2.65 -19.06 2.63
N PRO A 220 -3.29 -19.31 3.79
CA PRO A 220 -3.13 -20.58 4.51
C PRO A 220 -3.69 -21.78 3.72
N ARG A 221 -4.69 -21.55 2.86
CA ARG A 221 -5.37 -22.57 2.05
C ARG A 221 -4.67 -22.82 0.70
N ARG A 222 -3.56 -22.11 0.41
CA ARG A 222 -2.86 -22.13 -0.89
C ARG A 222 -3.78 -21.85 -2.08
N GLN A 223 -4.83 -21.09 -1.85
CA GLN A 223 -5.74 -20.65 -2.91
C GLN A 223 -5.15 -19.44 -3.63
N PRO A 224 -5.34 -19.31 -4.95
CA PRO A 224 -4.82 -18.17 -5.69
C PRO A 224 -5.45 -16.87 -5.18
N ILE A 225 -4.66 -16.04 -4.51
CA ILE A 225 -5.10 -14.78 -3.88
C ILE A 225 -5.51 -13.78 -4.95
N ALA A 226 -4.73 -13.69 -6.03
CA ALA A 226 -4.91 -12.70 -7.08
C ALA A 226 -6.02 -13.06 -8.07
N LEU A 227 -6.44 -14.32 -8.22
CA LEU A 227 -7.36 -14.75 -9.28
C LEU A 227 -8.79 -15.04 -8.79
N ARG A 228 -9.07 -14.80 -7.51
CA ARG A 228 -10.40 -15.08 -6.95
C ARG A 228 -11.40 -14.01 -7.39
N SER A 229 -12.51 -14.45 -7.96
CA SER A 229 -13.65 -13.57 -8.26
C SER A 229 -14.32 -13.11 -6.97
N SER A 230 -14.64 -11.82 -6.91
CA SER A 230 -15.49 -11.21 -5.89
C SER A 230 -16.92 -11.72 -6.11
N ALA A 231 -17.28 -12.87 -5.53
CA ALA A 231 -18.62 -13.44 -5.64
C ALA A 231 -19.30 -13.54 -4.27
N CYS A 232 -20.62 -13.33 -4.24
CA CYS A 232 -21.38 -13.49 -3.02
C CYS A 232 -21.37 -14.96 -2.57
N PRO A 233 -20.98 -15.28 -1.31
CA PRO A 233 -20.91 -16.66 -0.84
C PRO A 233 -22.28 -17.34 -0.68
N LYS A 234 -23.38 -16.57 -0.73
CA LYS A 234 -24.75 -17.10 -0.57
C LYS A 234 -25.43 -17.40 -1.90
N CYS A 235 -25.37 -16.48 -2.85
CA CYS A 235 -26.03 -16.66 -4.15
C CYS A 235 -25.08 -16.98 -5.30
N GLY A 236 -23.76 -16.93 -5.09
CA GLY A 236 -22.76 -17.22 -6.12
C GLY A 236 -22.63 -16.15 -7.21
N LYS A 237 -23.50 -15.13 -7.22
CA LYS A 237 -23.41 -14.04 -8.21
C LYS A 237 -22.13 -13.23 -8.02
N SER A 238 -21.51 -12.87 -9.14
CA SER A 238 -20.39 -11.94 -9.20
C SER A 238 -20.81 -10.57 -8.65
N ILE A 239 -19.99 -10.00 -7.78
CA ILE A 239 -20.17 -8.70 -7.16
C ILE A 239 -19.89 -7.63 -8.22
N ARG A 240 -20.82 -6.69 -8.38
CA ARG A 240 -20.67 -5.59 -9.34
C ARG A 240 -19.55 -4.68 -8.86
N ARG A 241 -18.85 -4.02 -9.79
CA ARG A 241 -17.71 -3.14 -9.46
C ARG A 241 -18.02 -2.06 -8.41
N ILE A 242 -19.18 -1.43 -8.53
CA ILE A 242 -19.65 -0.40 -7.59
C ILE A 242 -19.91 -0.99 -6.20
N ASP A 243 -20.28 -2.26 -6.13
CA ASP A 243 -20.53 -2.98 -4.87
C ASP A 243 -19.23 -3.46 -4.19
N ASN A 244 -18.07 -3.33 -4.87
CA ASN A 244 -16.75 -3.66 -4.32
C ASN A 244 -15.93 -2.44 -3.85
N LEU A 245 -16.53 -1.23 -3.84
CA LEU A 245 -15.90 -0.03 -3.29
C LEU A 245 -15.86 -0.09 -1.75
N PRO A 246 -14.66 -0.20 -1.10
CA PRO A 246 -14.55 -0.32 0.35
C PRO A 246 -15.31 0.79 1.09
N ILE A 247 -15.93 0.45 2.23
CA ILE A 247 -16.74 1.31 3.11
C ILE A 247 -18.03 1.84 2.44
N ILE A 248 -17.91 2.43 1.26
CA ILE A 248 -19.00 3.08 0.51
C ILE A 248 -20.06 2.06 0.12
N SER A 249 -19.66 0.90 -0.42
CA SER A 249 -20.63 -0.12 -0.85
C SER A 249 -21.41 -0.71 0.32
N TYR A 250 -20.75 -0.93 1.47
CA TYR A 250 -21.41 -1.43 2.66
C TYR A 250 -22.48 -0.46 3.17
N TRP A 251 -22.18 0.85 3.18
CA TRP A 251 -23.12 1.88 3.61
C TRP A 251 -24.28 2.02 2.61
N TRP A 252 -23.98 2.09 1.31
CA TRP A 252 -25.00 2.22 0.26
C TRP A 252 -25.96 1.02 0.21
N LEU A 253 -25.43 -0.20 0.39
CA LEU A 253 -26.23 -1.42 0.35
C LEU A 253 -26.91 -1.76 1.69
N GLY A 254 -26.72 -0.93 2.73
CA GLY A 254 -27.24 -1.20 4.07
C GLY A 254 -26.71 -2.49 4.69
N GLY A 255 -25.48 -2.90 4.33
CA GLY A 255 -24.85 -4.13 4.79
C GLY A 255 -25.52 -5.41 4.26
N ARG A 256 -26.20 -5.37 3.10
CA ARG A 256 -26.85 -6.55 2.49
C ARG A 256 -26.41 -6.74 1.05
N CYS A 257 -26.35 -7.98 0.59
CA CYS A 257 -26.09 -8.25 -0.82
C CYS A 257 -27.25 -7.73 -1.69
N ARG A 258 -26.93 -6.99 -2.75
CA ARG A 258 -27.91 -6.40 -3.68
C ARG A 258 -28.89 -7.44 -4.25
N ASP A 259 -28.39 -8.62 -4.62
CA ASP A 259 -29.18 -9.65 -5.31
C ASP A 259 -29.95 -10.57 -4.36
N CYS A 260 -29.30 -11.08 -3.30
CA CYS A 260 -29.90 -12.08 -2.42
C CYS A 260 -30.29 -11.56 -1.04
N GLN A 261 -30.05 -10.28 -0.76
CA GLN A 261 -30.32 -9.62 0.52
C GLN A 261 -29.66 -10.26 1.74
N ALA A 262 -28.76 -11.23 1.53
CA ALA A 262 -28.01 -11.85 2.60
C ALA A 262 -27.13 -10.80 3.31
N PRO A 263 -27.04 -10.85 4.65
CA PRO A 263 -26.26 -9.88 5.41
C PRO A 263 -24.77 -10.02 5.09
N ILE A 264 -24.12 -8.91 4.79
CA ILE A 264 -22.67 -8.81 4.68
C ILE A 264 -22.14 -8.65 6.11
N PRO A 265 -21.19 -9.49 6.57
CA PRO A 265 -20.66 -9.39 7.91
C PRO A 265 -20.03 -8.00 8.17
N ILE A 266 -20.37 -7.38 9.31
CA ILE A 266 -19.80 -6.09 9.73
C ILE A 266 -18.26 -6.11 9.86
N ARG A 267 -17.67 -7.32 9.88
CA ARG A 267 -16.23 -7.57 9.84
C ARG A 267 -15.54 -6.81 8.72
N TYR A 268 -16.12 -6.89 7.52
CA TYR A 268 -15.52 -6.33 6.33
C TYR A 268 -15.40 -4.81 6.48
N LEU A 269 -16.49 -4.15 6.91
CA LEU A 269 -16.48 -2.71 7.19
C LEU A 269 -15.43 -2.32 8.23
N PHE A 270 -15.35 -3.03 9.37
CA PHE A 270 -14.36 -2.69 10.41
C PHE A 270 -12.92 -2.83 9.94
N ILE A 271 -12.60 -3.84 9.14
CA ILE A 271 -11.23 -4.07 8.68
C ILE A 271 -10.84 -3.04 7.62
N GLU A 272 -11.78 -2.64 6.76
CA GLU A 272 -11.59 -1.53 5.83
C GLU A 272 -11.36 -0.22 6.57
N LEU A 273 -12.11 0.05 7.64
CA LEU A 273 -11.89 1.21 8.50
C LEU A 273 -10.54 1.17 9.23
N ILE A 274 -10.12 -0.01 9.72
CA ILE A 274 -8.79 -0.17 10.35
C ILE A 274 -7.69 0.08 9.32
N GLY A 275 -7.80 -0.47 8.11
CA GLY A 275 -6.85 -0.21 7.02
C GLY A 275 -6.77 1.27 6.67
N MET A 276 -7.92 1.94 6.55
CA MET A 276 -7.99 3.39 6.36
C MET A 276 -7.30 4.16 7.48
N THR A 277 -7.53 3.74 8.72
CA THR A 277 -6.98 4.38 9.93
C THR A 277 -5.47 4.24 9.97
N ILE A 278 -4.92 3.05 9.68
CA ILE A 278 -3.47 2.79 9.62
C ILE A 278 -2.81 3.74 8.62
N PHE A 279 -3.31 3.79 7.38
CA PHE A 279 -2.67 4.59 6.34
C PHE A 279 -2.85 6.09 6.60
N ALA A 280 -4.01 6.50 7.12
CA ALA A 280 -4.27 7.88 7.51
C ALA A 280 -3.37 8.33 8.66
N SER A 281 -3.20 7.51 9.71
CA SER A 281 -2.34 7.85 10.84
C SER A 281 -0.88 7.94 10.42
N LEU A 282 -0.39 6.96 9.65
CA LEU A 282 0.99 7.00 9.14
C LEU A 282 1.21 8.20 8.22
N PHE A 283 0.22 8.56 7.39
CA PHE A 283 0.33 9.74 6.54
C PHE A 283 0.46 11.02 7.38
N LEU A 284 -0.40 11.19 8.39
CA LEU A 284 -0.39 12.38 9.24
C LEU A 284 0.86 12.47 10.11
N PHE A 285 1.26 11.37 10.75
CA PHE A 285 2.34 11.40 11.73
C PHE A 285 3.72 11.20 11.14
N GLU A 286 3.84 10.64 9.93
CA GLU A 286 5.14 10.49 9.25
C GLU A 286 5.28 11.42 8.06
N LEU A 287 4.44 11.28 7.02
CA LEU A 287 4.62 12.05 5.79
C LEU A 287 4.42 13.56 6.00
N VAL A 288 3.39 13.95 6.75
CA VAL A 288 3.10 15.37 7.00
C VAL A 288 4.12 15.98 7.95
N THR A 289 4.52 15.29 9.02
CA THR A 289 5.49 15.82 9.99
C THR A 289 6.94 15.68 9.53
N GLY A 290 7.22 14.90 8.48
CA GLY A 290 8.58 14.56 8.08
C GLY A 290 9.26 13.55 9.01
N ALA A 291 8.51 12.53 9.46
CA ALA A 291 8.95 11.47 10.38
C ALA A 291 9.31 11.97 11.80
N ALA A 292 8.64 13.03 12.28
CA ALA A 292 8.91 13.58 13.61
C ALA A 292 8.58 12.60 14.76
N ASN A 293 7.71 11.61 14.51
CA ASN A 293 7.35 10.59 15.49
C ASN A 293 8.40 9.46 15.62
N ILE A 294 9.42 9.44 14.78
CA ILE A 294 10.42 8.36 14.73
C ILE A 294 11.62 8.73 15.60
N PRO A 295 12.03 7.89 16.57
CA PRO A 295 13.23 8.13 17.37
C PRO A 295 14.48 8.18 16.48
N GLY A 296 15.53 8.89 16.91
CA GLY A 296 16.81 8.93 16.19
C GLY A 296 16.80 9.58 14.80
N PHE A 297 15.63 9.91 14.24
CA PHE A 297 15.50 10.49 12.91
C PHE A 297 15.63 12.02 12.94
N PHE A 298 16.46 12.57 12.06
CA PHE A 298 16.70 14.01 11.98
C PHE A 298 15.46 14.75 11.50
N HIS A 299 15.16 15.88 12.13
CA HIS A 299 13.95 16.65 11.84
C HIS A 299 14.19 17.54 10.62
N TYR A 300 13.36 17.37 9.59
CA TYR A 300 13.37 18.29 8.47
C TYR A 300 12.66 19.59 8.83
N HIS A 301 13.24 20.74 8.49
CA HIS A 301 12.61 22.04 8.75
C HIS A 301 11.41 22.32 7.82
N TYR A 302 11.48 21.89 6.55
CA TYR A 302 10.43 22.14 5.55
C TYR A 302 9.44 20.98 5.44
N THR A 303 8.52 20.83 6.39
CA THR A 303 7.58 19.68 6.46
C THR A 303 6.17 20.06 6.02
N GLY A 304 5.34 19.04 5.79
CA GLY A 304 3.97 19.20 5.31
C GLY A 304 3.75 18.64 3.91
N ILE A 305 2.48 18.43 3.58
CA ILE A 305 2.03 17.79 2.33
C ILE A 305 2.62 18.49 1.10
N ILE A 306 2.61 19.82 1.09
CA ILE A 306 3.12 20.61 -0.04
C ILE A 306 4.60 20.33 -0.24
N TRP A 307 5.41 20.46 0.82
CA TRP A 307 6.85 20.19 0.77
C TRP A 307 7.15 18.73 0.43
N MET A 308 6.28 17.79 0.80
CA MET A 308 6.42 16.40 0.35
C MET A 308 6.20 16.16 -1.13
N ILE A 309 5.24 16.85 -1.70
CA ILE A 309 4.94 16.75 -3.12
C ILE A 309 6.01 17.51 -3.94
N LEU A 310 6.45 18.66 -3.43
CA LEU A 310 7.42 19.53 -4.08
C LEU A 310 8.86 19.03 -4.01
N TYR A 311 9.26 18.61 -2.81
CA TYR A 311 10.62 18.22 -2.48
C TYR A 311 10.55 16.89 -1.74
N THR A 312 10.26 15.84 -2.49
CA THR A 312 10.04 14.50 -1.95
C THR A 312 11.27 14.02 -1.19
N LYS A 313 11.10 13.75 0.11
CA LYS A 313 12.14 13.17 0.96
C LYS A 313 11.98 11.67 0.95
N TRP A 314 12.69 11.05 0.02
CA TRP A 314 12.68 9.60 -0.17
C TRP A 314 12.88 8.78 1.11
N PRO A 315 13.72 9.19 2.09
CA PRO A 315 13.82 8.50 3.38
C PRO A 315 12.48 8.41 4.12
N VAL A 316 11.75 9.53 4.25
CA VAL A 316 10.46 9.59 4.95
C VAL A 316 9.41 8.76 4.20
N VAL A 317 9.40 8.84 2.87
CA VAL A 317 8.48 8.05 2.02
C VAL A 317 8.74 6.56 2.17
N GLY A 318 10.01 6.15 2.18
CA GLY A 318 10.37 4.75 2.35
C GLY A 318 9.97 4.22 3.73
N ILE A 319 10.16 5.01 4.80
CA ILE A 319 9.73 4.62 6.15
C ILE A 319 8.20 4.47 6.21
N TYR A 320 7.47 5.41 5.61
CA TYR A 320 6.01 5.32 5.48
C TYR A 320 5.55 4.02 4.83
N PHE A 321 6.14 3.64 3.69
CA PHE A 321 5.78 2.38 3.03
C PHE A 321 6.17 1.16 3.85
N LEU A 322 7.34 1.16 4.49
CA LEU A 322 7.78 0.08 5.38
C LEU A 322 6.78 -0.13 6.52
N HIS A 323 6.35 0.93 7.19
CA HIS A 323 5.37 0.86 8.27
C HIS A 323 3.98 0.47 7.75
N CYS A 324 3.54 0.98 6.60
CA CYS A 324 2.30 0.52 5.95
C CYS A 324 2.31 -1.00 5.74
N ILE A 325 3.42 -1.56 5.24
CA ILE A 325 3.59 -3.00 5.03
C ILE A 325 3.64 -3.75 6.37
N LEU A 326 4.33 -3.22 7.38
CA LEU A 326 4.38 -3.77 8.74
C LEU A 326 2.98 -3.89 9.36
N PHE A 327 2.27 -2.77 9.50
CA PHE A 327 0.95 -2.76 10.12
C PHE A 327 -0.08 -3.58 9.32
N SER A 328 0.01 -3.57 7.99
CA SER A 328 -0.80 -4.46 7.13
C SER A 328 -0.49 -5.94 7.37
N SER A 329 0.78 -6.30 7.54
CA SER A 329 1.20 -7.67 7.85
C SER A 329 0.73 -8.12 9.23
N LEU A 330 0.84 -7.25 10.24
CA LEU A 330 0.34 -7.50 11.59
C LEU A 330 -1.19 -7.68 11.59
N LEU A 331 -1.91 -6.82 10.86
CA LEU A 331 -3.36 -6.94 10.70
C LEU A 331 -3.71 -8.27 10.04
N MET A 332 -3.02 -8.65 8.96
CA MET A 332 -3.23 -9.93 8.29
C MET A 332 -3.02 -11.13 9.22
N LEU A 333 -1.95 -11.13 10.03
CA LEU A 333 -1.69 -12.18 11.02
C LEU A 333 -2.80 -12.25 12.08
N ALA A 334 -3.32 -11.09 12.50
CA ALA A 334 -4.43 -11.00 13.43
C ALA A 334 -5.74 -11.54 12.84
N LEU A 335 -6.00 -11.28 11.55
CA LEU A 335 -7.15 -11.84 10.83
C LEU A 335 -7.05 -13.37 10.67
N MET A 336 -5.86 -13.89 10.36
CA MET A 336 -5.63 -15.33 10.30
C MET A 336 -5.90 -15.99 11.66
N GLU A 337 -5.42 -15.39 12.75
CA GLU A 337 -5.70 -15.89 14.10
C GLU A 337 -7.19 -15.84 14.43
N GLN A 338 -7.88 -14.76 14.04
CA GLN A 338 -9.31 -14.62 14.23
C GLN A 338 -10.09 -15.75 13.52
N ASP A 339 -9.63 -16.16 12.34
CA ASP A 339 -10.20 -17.27 11.56
C ASP A 339 -9.67 -18.66 11.97
N HIS A 340 -8.91 -18.74 13.06
CA HIS A 340 -8.25 -19.96 13.56
C HIS A 340 -7.31 -20.61 12.53
N LEU A 341 -6.81 -19.83 11.58
CA LEU A 341 -5.82 -20.23 10.59
C LEU A 341 -4.42 -19.87 11.08
N GLN A 342 -3.42 -20.57 10.53
CA GLN A 342 -2.01 -20.28 10.81
C GLN A 342 -1.34 -19.75 9.55
N ALA A 343 -0.54 -18.72 9.71
CA ALA A 343 0.26 -18.20 8.61
C ALA A 343 1.21 -19.29 8.08
N PRO A 344 1.23 -19.54 6.77
CA PRO A 344 2.05 -20.58 6.19
C PRO A 344 3.54 -20.24 6.31
N ARG A 345 4.40 -21.27 6.37
CA ARG A 345 5.85 -21.11 6.63
C ARG A 345 6.53 -20.21 5.59
N TRP A 346 6.21 -20.37 4.31
CA TRP A 346 6.78 -19.56 3.23
C TRP A 346 6.51 -18.07 3.42
N MET A 347 5.32 -17.71 3.90
CA MET A 347 4.92 -16.32 4.13
C MET A 347 5.65 -15.75 5.34
N LYS A 348 5.78 -16.52 6.43
CA LYS A 348 6.56 -16.11 7.60
C LYS A 348 8.02 -15.86 7.26
N ILE A 349 8.63 -16.77 6.49
CA ILE A 349 10.01 -16.63 6.02
C ILE A 349 10.15 -15.41 5.10
N GLY A 350 9.23 -15.24 4.15
CA GLY A 350 9.23 -14.09 3.24
C GLY A 350 9.10 -12.75 3.95
N LEU A 351 8.19 -12.63 4.93
CA LEU A 351 8.06 -11.43 5.75
C LEU A 351 9.33 -11.19 6.58
N LEU A 352 9.87 -12.22 7.23
CA LEU A 352 11.08 -12.09 8.04
C LEU A 352 12.27 -11.59 7.21
N ILE A 353 12.52 -12.22 6.06
CA ILE A 353 13.59 -11.83 5.14
C ILE A 353 13.33 -10.42 4.58
N GLY A 354 12.10 -10.13 4.16
CA GLY A 354 11.74 -8.83 3.58
C GLY A 354 11.97 -7.67 4.54
N PHE A 355 11.49 -7.77 5.79
CA PHE A 355 11.71 -6.72 6.79
C PHE A 355 13.18 -6.63 7.22
N ALA A 356 13.83 -7.76 7.51
CA ALA A 356 15.23 -7.75 7.91
C ALA A 356 16.14 -7.17 6.82
N SER A 357 15.97 -7.60 5.57
CA SER A 357 16.74 -7.07 4.43
C SER A 357 16.46 -5.59 4.19
N SER A 358 15.21 -5.13 4.32
CA SER A 358 14.87 -3.70 4.15
C SER A 358 15.55 -2.82 5.19
N VAL A 359 15.53 -3.23 6.47
CA VAL A 359 16.17 -2.49 7.58
C VAL A 359 17.70 -2.54 7.49
N ILE A 360 18.28 -3.70 7.14
CA ILE A 360 19.73 -3.86 7.03
C ILE A 360 20.28 -3.12 5.80
N ALA A 361 19.60 -3.19 4.64
CA ALA A 361 20.10 -2.61 3.41
C ALA A 361 20.01 -1.08 3.40
N VAL A 362 18.94 -0.50 3.94
CA VAL A 362 18.66 0.93 3.82
C VAL A 362 18.96 1.65 5.13
N PRO A 363 19.98 2.51 5.20
CA PRO A 363 20.40 3.15 6.46
C PRO A 363 19.28 3.95 7.13
N THR A 364 18.46 4.61 6.32
CA THR A 364 17.36 5.47 6.80
C THR A 364 16.17 4.70 7.37
N MET A 365 16.14 3.37 7.22
CA MET A 365 15.10 2.51 7.81
C MET A 365 15.44 2.05 9.22
N LEU A 366 16.65 2.36 9.70
CA LEU A 366 17.02 2.16 11.10
C LEU A 366 16.36 3.24 11.94
N THR A 367 15.48 2.83 12.85
CA THR A 367 14.75 3.77 13.70
C THR A 367 15.42 3.99 15.05
N VAL A 368 16.27 3.08 15.50
CA VAL A 368 17.09 3.29 16.69
C VAL A 368 18.43 2.58 16.53
N SER A 369 19.52 3.33 16.70
CA SER A 369 20.88 2.81 16.80
C SER A 369 21.11 2.14 18.15
N VAL A 370 21.76 0.98 18.14
CA VAL A 370 22.21 0.31 19.37
C VAL A 370 23.49 0.96 19.87
N GLY A 371 24.37 1.37 18.94
CA GLY A 371 25.62 2.05 19.24
C GLY A 371 25.46 3.34 20.02
N ASP A 372 24.36 4.08 19.80
CA ASP A 372 24.06 5.34 20.51
C ASP A 372 23.62 5.11 21.97
N GLN A 373 23.31 3.87 22.35
CA GLN A 373 22.76 3.51 23.66
C GLN A 373 23.78 2.82 24.57
N ILE A 374 24.98 2.55 24.06
CA ILE A 374 26.04 1.91 24.84
C ILE A 374 26.82 3.03 25.54
N PRO A 375 27.00 2.98 26.88
CA PRO A 375 27.63 4.06 27.66
C PRO A 375 29.11 4.30 27.34
N VAL A 376 29.76 3.38 26.62
CA VAL A 376 31.09 3.56 26.05
C VAL A 376 30.90 4.05 24.61
N GLN A 377 31.44 5.22 24.26
CA GLN A 377 31.39 5.85 22.93
C GLN A 377 32.15 5.03 21.86
N LEU A 378 31.66 3.81 21.62
CA LEU A 378 32.05 2.91 20.54
C LEU A 378 31.38 3.28 19.22
N SER A 379 30.45 4.26 19.23
CA SER A 379 29.64 4.66 18.07
C SER A 379 30.48 5.06 16.85
N GLY A 380 31.72 5.54 17.04
CA GLY A 380 32.65 5.84 15.94
C GLY A 380 33.45 4.64 15.40
N THR A 381 33.42 3.49 16.07
CA THR A 381 34.24 2.30 15.71
C THR A 381 33.42 1.16 15.10
N VAL A 382 32.11 1.14 15.31
CA VAL A 382 31.21 0.10 14.82
C VAL A 382 30.72 0.48 13.42
N PRO A 383 30.94 -0.35 12.39
CA PRO A 383 30.38 -0.09 11.07
C PRO A 383 28.84 0.03 11.11
N GLU A 384 28.27 1.01 10.41
CA GLU A 384 26.82 1.26 10.43
C GLU A 384 25.96 0.06 10.02
N TRP A 385 26.46 -0.82 9.15
CA TRP A 385 25.74 -2.04 8.76
C TRP A 385 25.68 -3.06 9.91
N LEU A 386 26.70 -3.08 10.77
CA LEU A 386 26.77 -3.97 11.93
C LEU A 386 25.80 -3.50 13.01
N ASP A 387 25.70 -2.19 13.24
CA ASP A 387 24.70 -1.61 14.15
C ASP A 387 23.26 -1.94 13.70
N ARG A 388 22.96 -1.76 12.40
CA ARG A 388 21.66 -2.14 11.82
C ARG A 388 21.34 -3.62 11.98
N THR A 389 22.33 -4.47 11.75
CA THR A 389 22.19 -5.92 11.91
C THR A 389 21.97 -6.28 13.37
N ALA A 390 22.70 -5.64 14.29
CA ALA A 390 22.53 -5.83 15.73
C ALA A 390 21.13 -5.40 16.19
N ASN A 391 20.64 -4.23 15.76
CA ASN A 391 19.28 -3.78 16.08
C ASN A 391 18.22 -4.79 15.58
N CYS A 392 18.33 -5.23 14.33
CA CYS A 392 17.42 -6.21 13.75
C CYS A 392 17.42 -7.53 14.55
N LEU A 393 18.60 -8.05 14.91
CA LEU A 393 18.75 -9.30 15.65
C LEU A 393 18.26 -9.19 17.10
N ILE A 394 18.68 -8.15 17.82
CA ILE A 394 18.31 -7.91 19.22
C ILE A 394 16.81 -7.63 19.31
N GLY A 395 16.30 -6.73 18.49
CA GLY A 395 14.88 -6.41 18.43
C GLY A 395 14.03 -7.63 18.05
N GLY A 396 14.43 -8.39 17.03
CA GLY A 396 13.75 -9.62 16.63
C GLY A 396 13.74 -10.71 17.70
N LEU A 397 14.88 -10.92 18.39
CA LEU A 397 15.02 -11.89 19.47
C LEU A 397 14.18 -11.50 20.69
N LEU A 398 14.28 -10.24 21.14
CA LEU A 398 13.48 -9.71 22.25
C LEU A 398 11.99 -9.73 21.92
N GLY A 399 11.62 -9.39 20.69
CA GLY A 399 10.25 -9.53 20.20
C GLY A 399 9.75 -10.96 20.30
N TRP A 400 10.56 -11.93 19.86
CA TRP A 400 10.19 -13.34 19.92
C TRP A 400 10.05 -13.86 21.35
N THR A 401 11.01 -13.55 22.24
CA THR A 401 10.99 -14.00 23.64
C THR A 401 9.80 -13.39 24.37
N PHE A 402 9.61 -12.07 24.24
CA PHE A 402 8.49 -11.35 24.85
C PHE A 402 7.15 -11.85 24.31
N GLY A 403 7.02 -12.02 23.00
CA GLY A 403 5.81 -12.53 22.39
C GLY A 403 5.48 -13.97 22.83
N ARG A 404 6.49 -14.81 23.10
CA ARG A 404 6.29 -16.14 23.73
C ARG A 404 5.78 -16.02 25.15
N LEU A 405 6.36 -15.14 25.96
CA LEU A 405 5.88 -14.87 27.33
C LEU A 405 4.42 -14.39 27.29
N CYS A 406 4.08 -13.42 26.44
CA CYS A 406 2.69 -12.96 26.27
C CYS A 406 1.76 -14.07 25.77
N SER A 407 2.22 -14.94 24.87
CA SER A 407 1.41 -16.07 24.39
C SER A 407 1.09 -17.10 25.48
N SER A 408 1.95 -17.20 26.49
CA SER A 408 1.76 -18.08 27.65
C SER A 408 0.69 -17.58 28.62
N VAL A 409 0.41 -16.27 28.59
CA VAL A 409 -0.64 -15.63 29.40
C VAL A 409 -2.01 -16.10 28.89
N ARG A 410 -2.56 -17.12 29.54
CA ARG A 410 -3.90 -17.63 29.20
C ARG A 410 -4.96 -16.59 29.56
N LEU A 411 -5.84 -16.29 28.60
CA LEU A 411 -7.10 -15.62 28.87
C LEU A 411 -8.10 -16.68 29.31
N ARG A 412 -8.88 -16.42 30.36
CA ARG A 412 -9.92 -17.33 30.88
C ARG A 412 -10.92 -17.82 29.80
N TRP A 413 -10.96 -17.16 28.64
CA TRP A 413 -11.94 -17.36 27.58
C TRP A 413 -11.34 -17.67 26.20
N ARG A 414 -10.01 -17.85 26.07
CA ARG A 414 -9.37 -18.09 24.75
C ARG A 414 -8.05 -18.86 24.86
N GLN A 415 -7.78 -19.71 23.86
CA GLN A 415 -6.51 -20.45 23.75
C GLN A 415 -5.31 -19.51 23.53
N SER A 416 -4.11 -20.03 23.83
CA SER A 416 -2.83 -19.35 23.60
C SER A 416 -2.67 -18.93 22.12
N SER A 417 -2.20 -17.71 21.91
CA SER A 417 -2.00 -17.13 20.58
C SER A 417 -0.70 -17.65 19.95
N LYS A 418 -0.81 -18.30 18.78
CA LYS A 418 0.35 -18.78 18.02
C LYS A 418 0.97 -17.71 17.10
N SER A 419 0.24 -16.62 16.83
CA SER A 419 0.67 -15.50 15.98
C SER A 419 1.50 -14.49 16.75
N LEU A 420 1.20 -14.27 18.04
CA LEU A 420 1.86 -13.26 18.88
C LEU A 420 3.40 -13.27 18.84
N PRO A 421 4.10 -14.41 19.04
CA PRO A 421 5.57 -14.42 18.99
C PRO A 421 6.11 -13.86 17.68
N PHE A 422 5.51 -14.25 16.55
CA PHE A 422 5.94 -13.80 15.24
C PHE A 422 5.59 -12.33 14.99
N SER A 423 4.42 -11.87 15.45
CA SER A 423 4.04 -10.46 15.35
C SER A 423 4.99 -9.54 16.13
N PHE A 424 5.38 -9.92 17.34
CA PHE A 424 6.37 -9.17 18.12
C PHE A 424 7.77 -9.24 17.50
N THR A 425 8.17 -10.37 16.90
CA THR A 425 9.43 -10.44 16.13
C THR A 425 9.43 -9.43 14.98
N LEU A 426 8.34 -9.32 14.21
CA LEU A 426 8.25 -8.32 13.15
C LEU A 426 8.36 -6.89 13.69
N LEU A 427 7.63 -6.57 14.76
CA LEU A 427 7.72 -5.27 15.44
C LEU A 427 9.15 -4.97 15.89
N GLY A 428 9.84 -5.95 16.48
CA GLY A 428 11.21 -5.76 16.98
C GLY A 428 12.24 -5.59 15.88
N ILE A 429 12.10 -6.30 14.76
CA ILE A 429 12.99 -6.12 13.60
C ILE A 429 12.85 -4.71 13.02
N THR A 430 11.63 -4.19 12.93
CA THR A 430 11.35 -2.93 12.24
C THR A 430 11.42 -1.70 13.13
N LEU A 431 10.93 -1.79 14.37
CA LEU A 431 10.81 -0.66 15.30
C LEU A 431 11.85 -0.74 16.43
N GLY A 432 12.69 -1.77 16.47
CA GLY A 432 13.68 -1.95 17.53
C GLY A 432 13.10 -2.46 18.84
N TRP A 433 13.99 -2.68 19.81
CA TRP A 433 13.68 -3.36 21.07
C TRP A 433 12.84 -2.51 22.04
N GLN A 434 12.99 -1.18 22.02
CA GLN A 434 12.25 -0.28 22.91
C GLN A 434 10.77 -0.31 22.58
N ALA A 435 10.43 -0.32 21.28
CA ALA A 435 9.05 -0.44 20.83
C ALA A 435 8.43 -1.78 21.28
N VAL A 436 9.19 -2.88 21.26
CA VAL A 436 8.72 -4.17 21.79
C VAL A 436 8.37 -4.06 23.27
N LEU A 437 9.20 -3.39 24.07
CA LEU A 437 8.95 -3.22 25.50
C LEU A 437 7.76 -2.32 25.78
N THR A 438 7.69 -1.14 25.17
CA THR A 438 6.59 -0.19 25.41
C THR A 438 5.25 -0.75 24.94
N ILE A 439 5.17 -1.23 23.70
CA ILE A 439 3.96 -1.86 23.15
C ILE A 439 3.61 -3.09 23.99
N GLY A 440 4.61 -3.87 24.40
CA GLY A 440 4.44 -5.04 25.24
C GLY A 440 3.84 -4.74 26.62
N VAL A 441 4.34 -3.70 27.29
CA VAL A 441 3.80 -3.23 28.59
C VAL A 441 2.38 -2.75 28.43
N PHE A 442 2.09 -1.90 27.44
CA PHE A 442 0.71 -1.46 27.16
C PHE A 442 -0.20 -2.67 26.88
N TRP A 443 0.27 -3.64 26.11
CA TRP A 443 -0.46 -4.87 25.83
C TRP A 443 -0.76 -5.67 27.10
N LEU A 444 0.21 -5.84 28.00
CA LEU A 444 0.01 -6.51 29.29
C LEU A 444 -0.95 -5.74 30.22
N VAL A 445 -0.87 -4.41 30.26
CA VAL A 445 -1.79 -3.59 31.06
C VAL A 445 -3.21 -3.72 30.50
N THR A 446 -3.40 -3.52 29.20
CA THR A 446 -4.72 -3.60 28.56
C THR A 446 -5.33 -4.99 28.72
N ILE A 447 -4.55 -6.06 28.55
CA ILE A 447 -5.09 -7.41 28.70
C ILE A 447 -5.50 -7.71 30.14
N ASN A 448 -4.79 -7.21 31.14
CA ASN A 448 -5.15 -7.36 32.55
C ASN A 448 -6.39 -6.53 32.91
N LEU A 449 -6.51 -5.31 32.40
CA LEU A 449 -7.72 -4.49 32.55
C LEU A 449 -8.94 -5.18 31.92
N LEU A 450 -8.79 -5.75 30.72
CA LEU A 450 -9.86 -6.51 30.07
C LEU A 450 -10.23 -7.78 30.86
N LYS A 451 -9.29 -8.42 31.54
CA LYS A 451 -9.59 -9.56 32.44
C LYS A 451 -10.38 -9.14 33.68
N HIS A 452 -10.10 -7.96 34.23
CA HIS A 452 -10.67 -7.49 35.49
C HIS A 452 -12.01 -6.77 35.30
N PHE A 453 -12.11 -5.87 34.30
CA PHE A 453 -13.27 -5.02 34.05
C PHE A 453 -14.12 -5.46 32.85
N GLY A 454 -13.64 -6.40 32.03
CA GLY A 454 -14.37 -6.90 30.86
C GLY A 454 -15.62 -7.67 31.27
N GLY A 455 -16.75 -6.98 31.37
CA GLY A 455 -18.05 -7.58 31.65
C GLY A 455 -18.42 -8.70 30.67
N ARG A 456 -19.38 -9.55 31.05
CA ARG A 456 -19.85 -10.71 30.24
C ARG A 456 -20.35 -10.32 28.83
N HIS A 457 -20.61 -9.03 28.58
CA HIS A 457 -21.18 -8.49 27.35
C HIS A 457 -20.18 -7.96 26.30
N LEU A 458 -18.88 -7.85 26.60
CA LEU A 458 -17.90 -7.47 25.57
C LEU A 458 -17.88 -8.61 24.52
N ARG A 459 -18.46 -8.38 23.33
CA ARG A 459 -18.65 -9.41 22.27
C ARG A 459 -17.32 -10.11 21.96
N ARG A 460 -17.15 -11.28 22.57
CA ARG A 460 -15.91 -12.08 22.72
C ARG A 460 -15.26 -12.58 21.42
N GLN A 461 -15.89 -12.36 20.26
CA GLN A 461 -15.44 -12.93 18.98
C GLN A 461 -14.40 -12.08 18.24
N TRP A 462 -14.35 -10.76 18.48
CA TRP A 462 -13.56 -9.83 17.66
C TRP A 462 -12.17 -9.51 18.21
N LEU A 463 -12.00 -9.47 19.53
CA LEU A 463 -10.72 -9.15 20.16
C LEU A 463 -9.87 -10.42 20.36
N THR A 464 -8.98 -10.70 19.41
CA THR A 464 -7.85 -11.63 19.58
C THR A 464 -6.66 -10.93 20.26
N PRO A 465 -5.76 -11.69 20.90
CA PRO A 465 -4.46 -11.21 21.35
C PRO A 465 -3.68 -10.43 20.28
N ALA A 466 -3.63 -10.92 19.03
CA ALA A 466 -2.95 -10.20 17.95
C ALA A 466 -3.72 -8.97 17.47
N THR A 467 -5.05 -8.97 17.41
CA THR A 467 -5.80 -7.73 17.08
C THR A 467 -5.58 -6.66 18.13
N LEU A 468 -5.47 -7.04 19.41
CA LEU A 468 -5.14 -6.09 20.48
C LEU A 468 -3.73 -5.52 20.28
N LEU A 469 -2.77 -6.36 19.91
CA LEU A 469 -1.41 -5.92 19.57
C LEU A 469 -1.42 -4.90 18.42
N VAL A 470 -2.17 -5.16 17.34
CA VAL A 470 -2.27 -4.22 16.21
C VAL A 470 -2.84 -2.87 16.66
N LEU A 471 -3.93 -2.87 17.43
CA LEU A 471 -4.53 -1.62 17.93
C LEU A 471 -3.57 -0.82 18.81
N ILE A 472 -2.89 -1.50 19.73
CA ILE A 472 -1.92 -0.85 20.63
C ILE A 472 -0.72 -0.33 19.84
N ALA A 473 -0.21 -1.10 18.88
CA ALA A 473 0.91 -0.67 18.06
C ALA A 473 0.54 0.57 17.21
N ILE A 474 -0.67 0.63 16.65
CA ILE A 474 -1.16 1.81 15.91
C ILE A 474 -1.28 3.03 16.83
N LEU A 475 -1.82 2.87 18.04
CA LEU A 475 -1.98 3.96 19.01
C LEU A 475 -0.65 4.44 19.60
N HIS A 476 0.31 3.53 19.75
CA HIS A 476 1.66 3.81 20.23
C HIS A 476 2.46 4.62 19.22
N HIS A 477 2.30 4.33 17.92
CA HIS A 477 3.16 4.82 16.85
C HIS A 477 3.30 6.36 16.75
N PRO A 478 2.23 7.17 16.92
CA PRO A 478 2.34 8.63 16.96
C PRO A 478 3.17 9.18 18.13
N ALA A 479 3.18 8.46 19.27
CA ALA A 479 3.87 8.87 20.49
C ALA A 479 5.24 8.19 20.65
N TRP A 480 5.72 7.48 19.61
CA TRP A 480 6.84 6.57 19.74
C TRP A 480 8.15 7.27 20.11
N LYS A 481 8.54 8.34 19.40
CA LYS A 481 9.73 9.13 19.75
C LYS A 481 9.72 9.58 21.22
N TRP A 482 8.62 10.17 21.67
CA TRP A 482 8.47 10.63 23.05
C TRP A 482 8.61 9.49 24.07
N LEU A 483 8.02 8.31 23.78
CA LEU A 483 8.15 7.14 24.65
C LEU A 483 9.59 6.60 24.66
N SER A 484 10.25 6.57 23.51
CA SER A 484 11.63 6.06 23.40
C SER A 484 12.61 6.94 24.17
N GLU A 485 12.52 8.26 24.03
CA GLU A 485 13.40 9.23 24.72
C GLU A 485 13.29 9.17 26.25
N ARG A 486 12.17 8.70 26.79
CA ARG A 486 11.99 8.50 28.23
C ARG A 486 12.60 7.20 28.75
N ILE A 487 12.96 6.28 27.86
CA ILE A 487 13.45 4.93 28.19
C ILE A 487 14.94 4.79 27.90
N SER A 488 15.44 5.44 26.85
CA SER A 488 16.87 5.57 26.59
C SER A 488 17.47 6.58 27.57
N TRP A 489 18.34 6.12 28.46
CA TRP A 489 19.10 6.94 29.42
C TRP A 489 20.46 7.30 28.86
#